data_AF-A0A0S8GHR2-F1
#
_entry.id   AF-A0A0S8GHR2-F1
#
_cell.length_a   1.000
_cell.length_b   1.000
_cell.length_c   1.000
_cell.angle_alpha   90.00
_cell.angle_beta   90.00
_cell.angle_gamma   90.00
#
_symmetry.space_group_name_H-M   'P 1'
#
loop_
_entity.id
_entity.type
_entity.pdbx_description
1 polymer ?
#
loop_
_entity_poly.entity_id
_entity_poly.type
_entity_poly.pdbx_seq_one_letter_code
_entity_poly.pdbx_strand_id
1 'polypeptide(L)'
;MNVLPVRAGGGAAGSPEGRPLWLRIVPLAALLVGLALLRSIFLTHDPPAELVEWGLNVGGFLYDEGWWTANARDHAVFGEWLSGEFDPIIISPVSSLLFRASFLVLGQGLVQARVVSVVLGMAGLVLLFSILRRTSGEKAAFWGVLLVGLYVPLLIVHRTALLESSALFFGILSVWLWMRGSPTAHVGSGLAMAAAMLTKPTVIVVAIPLCIAALWVPARSRRREVLSIVGGLVAGGLIWWLVWGLVQPGGMVRMLSFYTGPRWRPMNGGSASWLFSGRLEAGPSSRSRHTSRCATSSSSRPPLLCWQRPSSCRRGGMGGCPGVNRYSHWSW
;
A
#
# COMPACT_ATOMS: atom_id res chain seq x y z
N MET A 1 -9.82 -11.68 -32.24
CA MET A 1 -11.01 -10.82 -32.03
C MET A 1 -10.86 -9.59 -32.91
N ASN A 2 -11.68 -9.47 -33.96
CA ASN A 2 -11.87 -8.18 -34.62
C ASN A 2 -12.39 -7.24 -33.54
N VAL A 3 -11.58 -6.26 -33.11
CA VAL A 3 -12.14 -5.05 -32.52
C VAL A 3 -13.02 -4.52 -33.64
N LEU A 4 -14.32 -4.81 -33.56
CA LEU A 4 -15.30 -4.25 -34.45
C LEU A 4 -14.91 -2.78 -34.57
N PRO A 5 -14.73 -2.23 -35.78
CA PRO A 5 -14.57 -0.80 -35.91
C PRO A 5 -15.67 -0.24 -35.04
N VAL A 6 -15.32 0.56 -34.01
CA VAL A 6 -16.31 1.28 -33.23
C VAL A 6 -17.10 1.99 -34.29
N ARG A 7 -18.26 1.41 -34.64
CA ARG A 7 -19.10 1.95 -35.69
C ARG A 7 -19.35 3.32 -35.11
N ALA A 8 -18.88 4.34 -35.81
CA ALA A 8 -19.48 5.65 -35.75
C ALA A 8 -20.91 5.46 -36.28
N GLY A 9 -21.72 4.71 -35.54
CA GLY A 9 -23.14 4.61 -35.68
C GLY A 9 -23.62 5.96 -35.23
N GLY A 10 -23.64 6.88 -36.18
CA GLY A 10 -24.32 8.16 -36.13
C GLY A 10 -25.83 7.93 -36.03
N GLY A 11 -26.26 7.24 -34.98
CA GLY A 11 -27.56 7.48 -34.42
C GLY A 11 -27.47 8.87 -33.80
N ALA A 12 -28.08 9.83 -34.48
CA ALA A 12 -28.33 11.19 -34.01
C ALA A 12 -29.28 11.16 -32.79
N ALA A 13 -28.91 10.43 -31.74
CA ALA A 13 -29.43 10.63 -30.41
C ALA A 13 -28.91 11.99 -29.98
N GLY A 14 -29.79 13.00 -30.03
CA GLY A 14 -29.51 14.43 -29.90
C GLY A 14 -28.23 14.72 -29.12
N SER A 15 -27.25 15.31 -29.81
CA SER A 15 -26.02 15.76 -29.20
C SER A 15 -26.40 16.54 -27.94
N PRO A 16 -25.86 16.22 -26.76
CA PRO A 16 -26.18 16.92 -25.51
C PRO A 16 -25.62 18.36 -25.48
N GLU A 17 -25.46 18.98 -26.65
CA GLU A 17 -24.93 20.32 -26.92
C GLU A 17 -25.77 21.43 -26.30
N GLY A 18 -27.00 21.15 -25.85
CA GLY A 18 -27.84 22.13 -25.15
C GLY A 18 -27.67 22.20 -23.63
N ARG A 19 -26.93 21.27 -22.99
CA ARG A 19 -26.76 21.32 -21.52
C ARG A 19 -25.58 22.23 -21.18
N PRO A 20 -25.76 23.28 -20.37
CA PRO A 20 -24.65 24.13 -19.97
C PRO A 20 -23.56 23.33 -19.26
N LEU A 21 -22.29 23.68 -19.53
CA LEU A 21 -21.09 22.95 -19.09
C LEU A 21 -21.07 22.67 -17.57
N TRP A 22 -21.59 23.60 -16.76
CA TRP A 22 -21.63 23.47 -15.31
C TRP A 22 -22.48 22.28 -14.83
N LEU A 23 -23.53 21.88 -15.56
CA LEU A 23 -24.34 20.69 -15.23
C LEU A 23 -23.54 19.38 -15.30
N ARG A 24 -22.39 19.38 -15.99
CA ARG A 24 -21.49 18.21 -16.09
C ARG A 24 -20.34 18.29 -15.10
N ILE A 25 -19.76 19.48 -14.93
CA ILE A 25 -18.58 19.67 -14.07
C ILE A 25 -18.95 19.59 -12.59
N VAL A 26 -20.05 20.23 -12.17
CA VAL A 26 -20.46 20.28 -10.76
C VAL A 26 -20.64 18.89 -10.14
N PRO A 27 -21.41 17.95 -10.73
CA PRO A 27 -21.57 16.63 -10.12
C PRO A 27 -20.26 15.82 -10.07
N LEU A 28 -19.42 15.92 -11.10
CA LEU A 28 -18.11 15.27 -11.10
C LEU A 28 -17.19 15.86 -10.03
N ALA A 29 -17.13 17.19 -9.91
CA ALA A 29 -16.35 17.86 -8.88
C ALA A 29 -16.85 17.50 -7.48
N ALA A 30 -18.17 17.51 -7.25
CA ALA A 30 -18.77 17.09 -6.00
C ALA A 30 -18.44 15.64 -5.65
N LEU A 31 -18.49 14.74 -6.64
CA LEU A 31 -18.08 13.34 -6.47
C LEU A 31 -16.62 13.24 -6.05
N LEU A 32 -15.70 13.86 -6.78
CA LEU A 32 -14.27 13.79 -6.49
C LEU A 32 -13.92 14.42 -5.14
N VAL A 33 -14.55 15.55 -4.79
CA VAL A 33 -14.40 16.17 -3.46
C VAL A 33 -14.92 15.25 -2.37
N GLY A 34 -16.12 14.67 -2.52
CA GLY A 34 -16.67 13.71 -1.56
C GLY A 34 -15.75 12.50 -1.35
N LEU A 35 -15.22 11.93 -2.43
CA LEU A 35 -14.28 10.81 -2.37
C LEU A 35 -12.93 11.18 -1.75
N ALA A 36 -12.45 12.41 -1.97
CA ALA A 36 -11.24 12.93 -1.33
C ALA A 36 -11.43 13.15 0.17
N LEU A 37 -12.57 13.71 0.57
CA LEU A 37 -12.93 13.90 1.98
C LEU A 37 -13.02 12.56 2.70
N LEU A 38 -13.70 11.57 2.12
CA LEU A 38 -13.77 10.20 2.68
C LEU A 38 -12.40 9.55 2.90
N ARG A 39 -11.39 9.92 2.10
CA ARG A 39 -10.01 9.43 2.22
C ARG A 39 -9.14 10.28 3.16
N SER A 40 -9.52 11.52 3.41
CA SER A 40 -8.68 12.46 4.19
C SER A 40 -9.17 12.65 5.63
N ILE A 41 -10.42 12.32 5.90
CA ILE A 41 -10.99 12.39 7.25
C ILE A 41 -10.38 11.27 8.11
N PHE A 42 -9.95 11.64 9.33
CA PHE A 42 -9.34 10.73 10.32
C PHE A 42 -8.09 10.00 9.81
N LEU A 43 -7.21 10.67 9.06
CA LEU A 43 -5.91 10.10 8.67
C LEU A 43 -4.97 9.80 9.85
N THR A 44 -5.25 10.33 11.04
CA THR A 44 -4.53 10.01 12.28
C THR A 44 -5.00 8.73 12.95
N HIS A 45 -6.15 8.19 12.56
CA HIS A 45 -6.73 7.01 13.20
C HIS A 45 -6.39 5.77 12.38
N ASP A 46 -6.24 4.65 13.07
CA ASP A 46 -6.08 3.36 12.39
C ASP A 46 -7.42 2.89 11.80
N PRO A 47 -7.38 2.08 10.74
CA PRO A 47 -8.60 1.46 10.23
C PRO A 47 -9.26 0.62 11.33
N PRO A 48 -10.61 0.60 11.41
CA PRO A 48 -11.32 -0.13 12.46
C PRO A 48 -10.96 -1.62 12.41
N ALA A 49 -10.70 -2.21 13.59
CA ALA A 49 -10.18 -3.57 13.74
C ALA A 49 -11.09 -4.61 13.08
N GLU A 50 -12.40 -4.38 13.10
CA GLU A 50 -13.38 -5.28 12.51
C GLU A 50 -13.24 -5.37 10.98
N LEU A 51 -12.83 -4.28 10.30
CA LEU A 51 -12.55 -4.32 8.86
C LEU A 51 -11.26 -5.08 8.54
N VAL A 52 -10.30 -5.08 9.48
CA VAL A 52 -9.06 -5.88 9.39
C VAL A 52 -9.37 -7.36 9.49
N GLU A 53 -10.30 -7.73 10.38
CA GLU A 53 -10.71 -9.11 10.63
C GLU A 53 -11.68 -9.66 9.57
N TRP A 54 -12.73 -8.92 9.22
CA TRP A 54 -13.82 -9.42 8.37
C TRP A 54 -13.53 -9.40 6.87
N GLY A 55 -12.81 -8.38 6.39
CA GLY A 55 -12.83 -8.05 4.96
C GLY A 55 -11.76 -8.73 4.12
N LEU A 56 -10.72 -9.28 4.76
CA LEU A 56 -9.46 -9.42 4.07
C LEU A 56 -8.66 -10.68 4.48
N ASN A 57 -8.71 -11.17 5.74
CA ASN A 57 -7.73 -12.17 6.19
C ASN A 57 -6.27 -11.70 5.92
N VAL A 58 -6.09 -10.39 5.79
CA VAL A 58 -4.85 -9.71 5.39
C VAL A 58 -4.25 -9.03 6.63
N GLY A 59 -4.50 -9.58 7.83
CA GLY A 59 -4.20 -9.01 9.14
C GLY A 59 -2.72 -8.67 9.43
N GLY A 60 -1.80 -8.90 8.49
CA GLY A 60 -0.45 -8.32 8.53
C GLY A 60 -0.30 -7.00 7.78
N PHE A 61 -0.95 -6.83 6.61
CA PHE A 61 -0.57 -5.77 5.66
C PHE A 61 -0.93 -4.36 6.14
N LEU A 62 -1.96 -4.20 6.98
CA LEU A 62 -2.33 -2.87 7.49
C LEU A 62 -1.31 -2.36 8.53
N TYR A 63 -0.53 -3.25 9.15
CA TYR A 63 0.53 -2.89 10.09
C TYR A 63 1.87 -2.60 9.40
N ASP A 64 1.95 -2.77 8.07
CA ASP A 64 3.21 -2.62 7.34
C ASP A 64 3.53 -1.18 6.96
N GLU A 65 2.66 -0.20 7.25
CA GLU A 65 2.91 1.22 6.93
C GLU A 65 4.24 1.70 7.50
N GLY A 66 4.53 1.31 8.75
CA GLY A 66 5.79 1.64 9.42
C GLY A 66 7.00 1.00 8.72
N TRP A 67 6.86 -0.23 8.23
CA TRP A 67 7.90 -0.91 7.47
C TRP A 67 8.13 -0.20 6.14
N TRP A 68 7.10 0.04 5.34
CA TRP A 68 7.22 0.65 4.01
C TRP A 68 7.74 2.09 4.03
N THR A 69 7.53 2.81 5.14
CA THR A 69 8.00 4.19 5.31
C THR A 69 9.34 4.29 6.04
N ALA A 70 9.89 3.19 6.56
CA ALA A 70 11.08 3.19 7.42
C ALA A 70 12.30 3.85 6.75
N ASN A 71 12.74 3.39 5.58
CA ASN A 71 13.91 4.00 4.92
C ASN A 71 13.66 5.45 4.48
N ALA A 72 12.43 5.78 4.11
CA ALA A 72 12.08 7.16 3.73
C ALA A 72 12.23 8.11 4.94
N ARG A 73 11.77 7.67 6.11
CA ARG A 73 11.93 8.38 7.38
C ARG A 73 13.40 8.47 7.76
N ASP A 74 14.11 7.35 7.74
CA ASP A 74 15.50 7.28 8.17
C ASP A 74 16.39 8.14 7.28
N HIS A 75 16.13 8.18 5.97
CA HIS A 75 16.81 9.11 5.11
C HIS A 75 16.42 10.57 5.39
N ALA A 76 15.15 10.86 5.64
CA ALA A 76 14.72 12.23 5.94
C ALA A 76 15.32 12.78 7.24
N VAL A 77 15.57 11.92 8.23
CA VAL A 77 16.08 12.30 9.56
C VAL A 77 17.61 12.18 9.64
N PHE A 78 18.16 11.05 9.19
CA PHE A 78 19.58 10.69 9.37
C PHE A 78 20.40 10.78 8.08
N GLY A 79 19.76 10.91 6.91
CA GLY A 79 20.44 10.89 5.62
C GLY A 79 20.86 9.49 5.15
N GLU A 80 20.38 8.43 5.82
CA GLU A 80 20.75 7.04 5.54
C GLU A 80 19.57 6.26 4.94
N TRP A 81 19.80 5.57 3.82
CA TRP A 81 18.78 4.72 3.20
C TRP A 81 18.75 3.29 3.76
N LEU A 82 19.86 2.79 4.27
CA LEU A 82 20.05 1.38 4.64
C LEU A 82 20.46 1.30 6.11
N SER A 83 19.47 1.30 7.00
CA SER A 83 19.62 1.43 8.45
C SER A 83 19.13 0.21 9.21
N GLY A 84 18.38 -0.69 8.56
CA GLY A 84 17.62 -1.75 9.22
C GLY A 84 17.88 -3.16 8.69
N GLU A 85 17.18 -4.13 9.30
CA GLU A 85 17.13 -5.51 8.78
C GLU A 85 16.24 -5.61 7.53
N PHE A 86 15.28 -4.70 7.38
CA PHE A 86 14.39 -4.59 6.23
C PHE A 86 14.53 -3.21 5.61
N ASP A 87 14.97 -3.20 4.35
CA ASP A 87 15.24 -1.99 3.58
C ASP A 87 14.24 -1.90 2.40
N PRO A 88 13.01 -1.37 2.62
CA PRO A 88 11.99 -1.20 1.58
C PRO A 88 12.47 -0.49 0.31
N ILE A 89 13.44 0.42 0.42
CA ILE A 89 14.03 1.14 -0.72
C ILE A 89 14.59 0.16 -1.78
N ILE A 90 15.04 -1.03 -1.35
CA ILE A 90 15.57 -2.07 -2.23
C ILE A 90 14.46 -2.65 -3.09
N ILE A 91 13.29 -2.97 -2.54
CA ILE A 91 12.21 -3.68 -3.26
C ILE A 91 11.14 -2.75 -3.85
N SER A 92 11.00 -1.56 -3.27
CA SER A 92 9.95 -0.60 -3.59
C SER A 92 10.50 0.83 -3.69
N PRO A 93 11.57 1.07 -4.47
CA PRO A 93 12.28 2.35 -4.48
C PRO A 93 11.39 3.54 -4.79
N VAL A 94 10.42 3.38 -5.70
CA VAL A 94 9.53 4.48 -6.12
C VAL A 94 8.68 4.97 -4.95
N SER A 95 8.08 4.07 -4.16
CA SER A 95 7.31 4.46 -2.99
C SER A 95 8.17 5.08 -1.90
N SER A 96 9.35 4.52 -1.62
CA SER A 96 10.24 5.09 -0.60
C SER A 96 10.69 6.51 -0.98
N LEU A 97 10.95 6.78 -2.27
CA LEU A 97 11.27 8.12 -2.76
C LEU A 97 10.07 9.08 -2.65
N LEU A 98 8.85 8.62 -2.95
CA LEU A 98 7.63 9.41 -2.79
C LEU A 98 7.36 9.76 -1.33
N PHE A 99 7.50 8.81 -0.41
CA PHE A 99 7.37 9.06 1.02
C PHE A 99 8.45 10.02 1.52
N ARG A 100 9.70 9.86 1.08
CA ARG A 100 10.79 10.80 1.42
C ARG A 100 10.46 12.21 0.93
N ALA A 101 9.98 12.36 -0.29
CA ALA A 101 9.59 13.67 -0.82
C ALA A 101 8.49 14.30 0.05
N SER A 102 7.50 13.51 0.48
CA SER A 102 6.49 13.97 1.43
C SER A 102 7.12 14.42 2.75
N PHE A 103 8.04 13.63 3.33
CA PHE A 103 8.69 13.97 4.59
C PHE A 103 9.58 15.20 4.55
N LEU A 104 10.23 15.47 3.40
CA LEU A 104 11.03 16.67 3.21
C LEU A 104 10.18 17.94 3.09
N VAL A 105 8.96 17.83 2.54
CA VAL A 105 8.08 18.99 2.28
C VAL A 105 7.12 19.25 3.45
N LEU A 106 6.54 18.19 4.01
CA LEU A 106 5.45 18.26 5.00
C LEU A 106 5.89 17.89 6.43
N GLY A 107 7.16 17.52 6.61
CA GLY A 107 7.70 16.97 7.86
C GLY A 107 7.47 15.46 8.00
N GLN A 108 8.08 14.86 9.03
CA GLN A 108 7.97 13.43 9.25
C GLN A 108 6.70 13.10 10.05
N GLY A 109 5.99 12.05 9.64
CA GLY A 109 4.84 11.55 10.38
C GLY A 109 3.96 10.63 9.54
N LEU A 110 3.12 9.84 10.21
CA LEU A 110 2.29 8.85 9.55
C LEU A 110 1.25 9.49 8.62
N VAL A 111 0.67 10.64 9.03
CA VAL A 111 -0.27 11.40 8.21
C VAL A 111 0.40 11.85 6.90
N GLN A 112 1.63 12.37 6.96
CA GLN A 112 2.37 12.80 5.78
C GLN A 112 2.64 11.64 4.82
N ALA A 113 2.89 10.43 5.33
CA ALA A 113 3.01 9.24 4.49
C ALA A 113 1.66 8.86 3.86
N ARG A 114 0.58 8.84 4.64
CA ARG A 114 -0.78 8.51 4.18
C ARG A 114 -1.30 9.52 3.14
N VAL A 115 -0.91 10.80 3.23
CA VAL A 115 -1.23 11.83 2.22
C VAL A 115 -0.74 11.43 0.82
N VAL A 116 0.42 10.77 0.70
CA VAL A 116 0.90 10.27 -0.59
C VAL A 116 -0.09 9.29 -1.20
N SER A 117 -0.58 8.33 -0.42
CA SER A 117 -1.58 7.34 -0.86
C SER A 117 -2.90 8.00 -1.25
N VAL A 118 -3.36 8.99 -0.48
CA VAL A 118 -4.59 9.73 -0.79
C VAL A 118 -4.46 10.47 -2.12
N VAL A 119 -3.37 11.23 -2.30
CA VAL A 119 -3.14 12.01 -3.52
C VAL A 119 -3.04 11.11 -4.74
N LEU A 120 -2.26 10.03 -4.67
CA LEU A 120 -2.10 9.10 -5.79
C LEU A 120 -3.37 8.30 -6.06
N GLY A 121 -4.10 7.90 -5.03
CA GLY A 121 -5.41 7.26 -5.16
C GLY A 121 -6.42 8.17 -5.87
N MET A 122 -6.51 9.44 -5.46
CA MET A 122 -7.38 10.42 -6.12
C MET A 122 -6.96 10.71 -7.57
N ALA A 123 -5.66 10.87 -7.82
CA ALA A 123 -5.14 11.04 -9.17
C ALA A 123 -5.46 9.82 -10.05
N GLY A 124 -5.36 8.61 -9.49
CA GLY A 124 -5.75 7.36 -10.14
C GLY A 124 -7.24 7.33 -10.54
N LEU A 125 -8.14 7.80 -9.67
CA LEU A 125 -9.57 7.90 -9.98
C LEU A 125 -9.87 8.90 -11.12
N VAL A 126 -9.14 10.02 -11.19
CA VAL A 126 -9.27 10.99 -12.29
C VAL A 126 -8.81 10.38 -13.63
N LEU A 127 -7.72 9.62 -13.61
CA LEU A 127 -7.24 8.90 -14.79
C LEU A 127 -8.23 7.80 -15.20
N LEU A 128 -8.77 7.05 -14.23
CA LEU A 128 -9.80 6.04 -14.47
C LEU A 128 -11.06 6.66 -15.09
N PHE A 129 -11.52 7.81 -14.58
CA PHE A 129 -12.63 8.56 -15.18
C PHE A 129 -12.33 8.85 -16.66
N SER A 130 -11.11 9.32 -16.96
CA SER A 130 -10.71 9.67 -18.31
C SER A 130 -10.67 8.46 -19.26
N ILE A 131 -10.19 7.31 -18.77
CA ILE A 131 -10.20 6.03 -19.50
C ILE A 131 -11.65 5.63 -19.80
N LEU A 132 -12.48 5.50 -18.76
CA LEU A 132 -13.86 5.04 -18.89
C LEU A 132 -14.71 5.98 -19.75
N ARG A 133 -14.49 7.29 -19.64
CA ARG A 133 -15.22 8.29 -20.44
C ARG A 133 -14.93 8.09 -21.92
N ARG A 134 -13.69 7.77 -22.27
CA ARG A 134 -13.27 7.55 -23.65
C ARG A 134 -13.77 6.22 -24.21
N THR A 135 -13.85 5.16 -23.40
CA THR A 135 -14.26 3.82 -23.86
C THR A 135 -15.76 3.60 -23.83
N SER A 136 -16.44 4.17 -22.82
CA SER A 136 -17.80 3.78 -22.42
C SER A 136 -18.72 4.98 -22.23
N GLY A 137 -18.23 6.20 -22.43
CA GLY A 137 -19.00 7.43 -22.29
C GLY A 137 -19.03 8.00 -20.87
N GLU A 138 -19.51 9.23 -20.75
CA GLU A 138 -19.43 10.04 -19.52
C GLU A 138 -20.23 9.46 -18.35
N LYS A 139 -21.44 8.93 -18.61
CA LYS A 139 -22.28 8.31 -17.57
C LYS A 139 -21.62 7.06 -16.97
N ALA A 140 -21.08 6.18 -17.82
CA ALA A 140 -20.40 4.98 -17.37
C ALA A 140 -19.13 5.31 -16.57
N ALA A 141 -18.41 6.36 -16.97
CA ALA A 141 -17.25 6.85 -16.24
C ALA A 141 -17.59 7.36 -14.84
N PHE A 142 -18.67 8.14 -14.72
CA PHE A 142 -19.14 8.64 -13.43
C PHE A 142 -19.49 7.50 -12.48
N TRP A 143 -20.33 6.57 -12.92
CA TRP A 143 -20.73 5.43 -12.10
C TRP A 143 -19.57 4.48 -11.81
N GLY A 144 -18.68 4.24 -12.77
CA GLY A 144 -17.50 3.40 -12.55
C GLY A 144 -16.56 3.98 -11.50
N VAL A 145 -16.31 5.29 -11.53
CA VAL A 145 -15.49 5.98 -10.51
C VAL A 145 -16.19 6.04 -9.16
N LEU A 146 -17.51 6.22 -9.12
CA LEU A 146 -18.26 6.16 -7.86
C LEU A 146 -18.16 4.76 -7.23
N LEU A 147 -18.40 3.70 -8.00
CA LEU A 147 -18.34 2.32 -7.51
C LEU A 147 -16.93 1.94 -7.04
N VAL A 148 -15.90 2.23 -7.83
CA VAL A 148 -14.50 1.98 -7.44
C VAL A 148 -14.09 2.88 -6.26
N GLY A 149 -14.52 4.13 -6.27
CA GLY A 149 -14.22 5.11 -5.22
C GLY A 149 -14.82 4.77 -3.86
N LEU A 150 -15.96 4.08 -3.85
CA LEU A 150 -16.65 3.61 -2.64
C LEU A 150 -16.33 2.14 -2.29
N TYR A 151 -15.53 1.45 -3.10
CA TYR A 151 -15.12 0.08 -2.80
C TYR A 151 -14.22 0.05 -1.56
N VAL A 152 -14.75 -0.49 -0.46
CA VAL A 152 -14.16 -0.40 0.88
C VAL A 152 -12.69 -0.84 0.94
N PRO A 153 -12.26 -1.98 0.35
CA PRO A 153 -10.85 -2.37 0.38
C PRO A 153 -9.91 -1.34 -0.26
N LEU A 154 -10.30 -0.76 -1.40
CA LEU A 154 -9.51 0.30 -2.03
C LEU A 154 -9.55 1.60 -1.23
N LEU A 155 -10.67 1.91 -0.59
CA LEU A 155 -10.76 3.07 0.29
C LEU A 155 -9.77 2.96 1.45
N ILE A 156 -9.69 1.79 2.09
CA ILE A 156 -8.72 1.53 3.18
C ILE A 156 -7.29 1.66 2.65
N VAL A 157 -6.98 0.98 1.54
CA VAL A 157 -5.64 1.01 0.91
C VAL A 157 -5.20 2.42 0.53
N HIS A 158 -6.11 3.27 0.08
CA HIS A 158 -5.81 4.66 -0.26
C HIS A 158 -5.70 5.59 0.94
N ARG A 159 -6.14 5.14 2.12
CA ARG A 159 -5.97 5.85 3.39
C ARG A 159 -4.72 5.44 4.14
N THR A 160 -4.16 4.28 3.81
CA THR A 160 -2.95 3.77 4.43
C THR A 160 -1.71 4.02 3.57
N ALA A 161 -0.55 4.21 4.18
CA ALA A 161 0.75 4.43 3.55
C ALA A 161 1.32 3.12 2.96
N LEU A 162 0.53 2.42 2.16
CA LEU A 162 0.90 1.18 1.51
C LEU A 162 1.27 1.39 0.04
N LEU A 163 1.97 0.41 -0.53
CA LEU A 163 2.52 0.47 -1.88
C LEU A 163 1.45 0.42 -2.98
N GLU A 164 0.30 -0.17 -2.70
CA GLU A 164 -0.77 -0.44 -3.64
C GLU A 164 -1.32 0.85 -4.25
N SER A 165 -1.43 1.93 -3.47
CA SER A 165 -1.90 3.23 -3.96
C SER A 165 -1.01 3.76 -5.08
N SER A 166 0.30 3.76 -4.85
CA SER A 166 1.30 4.16 -5.83
C SER A 166 1.34 3.21 -7.03
N ALA A 167 1.32 1.89 -6.80
CA ALA A 167 1.33 0.89 -7.86
C ALA A 167 0.10 1.00 -8.78
N LEU A 168 -1.08 1.15 -8.21
CA LEU A 168 -2.34 1.33 -8.95
C LEU A 168 -2.32 2.63 -9.73
N PHE A 169 -1.88 3.74 -9.14
CA PHE A 169 -1.76 5.01 -9.85
C PHE A 169 -0.88 4.88 -11.10
N PHE A 170 0.34 4.36 -10.95
CA PHE A 170 1.27 4.21 -12.07
C PHE A 170 0.79 3.19 -13.12
N GLY A 171 0.12 2.11 -12.68
CA GLY A 171 -0.51 1.16 -13.59
C GLY A 171 -1.65 1.79 -14.42
N ILE A 172 -2.55 2.55 -13.77
CA ILE A 172 -3.64 3.26 -14.46
C ILE A 172 -3.06 4.35 -15.38
N LEU A 173 -2.04 5.08 -14.94
CA LEU A 173 -1.34 6.07 -15.76
C LEU A 173 -0.71 5.43 -17.00
N SER A 174 -0.11 4.25 -16.87
CA SER A 174 0.43 3.50 -17.99
C SER A 174 -0.64 3.19 -19.04
N VAL A 175 -1.81 2.70 -18.61
CA VAL A 175 -2.95 2.42 -19.52
C VAL A 175 -3.49 3.70 -20.15
N TRP A 176 -3.64 4.77 -19.37
CA TRP A 176 -4.12 6.06 -19.87
C TRP A 176 -3.18 6.67 -20.93
N LEU A 177 -1.86 6.62 -20.70
CA LEU A 177 -0.86 7.05 -21.67
C LEU A 177 -0.87 6.17 -22.92
N TRP A 178 -0.99 4.85 -22.75
CA TRP A 178 -1.09 3.91 -23.87
C TRP A 178 -2.27 4.25 -24.78
N MET A 179 -3.44 4.56 -24.22
CA MET A 179 -4.62 4.95 -25.00
C MET A 179 -4.42 6.22 -25.83
N ARG A 180 -3.48 7.12 -25.50
CA ARG A 180 -3.23 8.33 -26.31
C ARG A 180 -2.66 8.01 -27.69
N GLY A 181 -2.04 6.84 -27.89
CA GLY A 181 -1.63 6.35 -29.22
C GLY A 181 -0.42 7.04 -29.86
N SER A 182 0.09 8.13 -29.28
CA SER A 182 1.30 8.82 -29.78
C SER A 182 2.58 8.06 -29.37
N PRO A 183 3.66 8.10 -30.17
CA PRO A 183 4.93 7.43 -29.83
C PRO A 183 5.50 7.84 -28.47
N THR A 184 5.45 9.13 -28.13
CA THR A 184 5.91 9.64 -26.83
C THR A 184 5.05 9.14 -25.68
N ALA A 185 3.74 9.02 -25.88
CA ALA A 185 2.84 8.44 -24.87
C ALA A 185 3.07 6.94 -24.68
N HIS A 186 3.46 6.19 -25.71
CA HIS A 186 3.87 4.79 -25.54
C HIS A 186 5.12 4.65 -24.68
N VAL A 187 6.15 5.48 -24.92
CA VAL A 187 7.34 5.52 -24.05
C VAL A 187 6.94 5.86 -22.62
N GLY A 188 6.11 6.90 -22.43
CA GLY A 188 5.60 7.28 -21.11
C GLY A 188 4.80 6.15 -20.44
N SER A 189 4.03 5.38 -21.22
CA SER A 189 3.28 4.22 -20.73
C SER A 189 4.20 3.13 -20.21
N GLY A 190 5.27 2.81 -20.94
CA GLY A 190 6.31 1.89 -20.50
C GLY A 190 6.99 2.35 -19.21
N LEU A 191 7.38 3.63 -19.13
CA LEU A 191 8.01 4.21 -17.94
C LEU A 191 7.07 4.20 -16.72
N ALA A 192 5.79 4.50 -16.92
CA ALA A 192 4.80 4.42 -15.85
C ALA A 192 4.61 2.96 -15.39
N MET A 193 4.60 1.98 -16.30
CA MET A 193 4.54 0.56 -15.92
C MET A 193 5.80 0.12 -15.16
N ALA A 194 6.97 0.59 -15.58
CA ALA A 194 8.22 0.37 -14.85
C ALA A 194 8.13 0.92 -13.42
N ALA A 195 7.60 2.13 -13.26
CA ALA A 195 7.40 2.74 -11.95
C ALA A 195 6.39 1.96 -11.08
N ALA A 196 5.34 1.39 -11.68
CA ALA A 196 4.39 0.52 -10.99
C ALA A 196 5.07 -0.77 -10.50
N MET A 197 5.89 -1.41 -11.34
CA MET A 197 6.67 -2.60 -10.97
C MET A 197 7.69 -2.30 -9.87
N LEU A 198 8.43 -1.19 -9.99
CA LEU A 198 9.38 -0.68 -8.99
C LEU A 198 8.71 -0.18 -7.71
N THR A 199 7.39 -0.06 -7.71
CA THR A 199 6.61 0.19 -6.50
C THR A 199 6.24 -1.13 -5.84
N LYS A 200 5.66 -2.06 -6.62
CA LYS A 200 5.23 -3.36 -6.14
C LYS A 200 5.44 -4.41 -7.24
N PRO A 201 6.39 -5.36 -7.07
CA PRO A 201 6.71 -6.34 -8.10
C PRO A 201 5.52 -7.21 -8.54
N THR A 202 4.52 -7.40 -7.67
CA THR A 202 3.31 -8.18 -7.99
C THR A 202 2.47 -7.56 -9.11
N VAL A 203 2.71 -6.31 -9.51
CA VAL A 203 2.10 -5.69 -10.70
C VAL A 203 2.39 -6.49 -11.97
N ILE A 204 3.45 -7.30 -12.00
CA ILE A 204 3.74 -8.20 -13.12
C ILE A 204 2.57 -9.14 -13.45
N VAL A 205 1.76 -9.52 -12.46
CA VAL A 205 0.58 -10.37 -12.67
C VAL A 205 -0.47 -9.66 -13.54
N VAL A 206 -0.61 -8.34 -13.41
CA VAL A 206 -1.52 -7.52 -14.24
C VAL A 206 -0.93 -7.27 -15.63
N ALA A 207 0.39 -7.21 -15.73
CA ALA A 207 1.06 -7.10 -17.02
C ALA A 207 0.86 -8.33 -17.92
N ILE A 208 0.80 -9.53 -17.34
CA ILE A 208 0.66 -10.78 -18.11
C ILE A 208 -0.58 -10.78 -19.01
N PRO A 209 -1.81 -10.51 -18.52
CA PRO A 209 -2.99 -10.38 -19.38
C PRO A 209 -2.88 -9.30 -20.45
N LEU A 210 -2.20 -8.18 -20.17
CA LEU A 210 -1.98 -7.13 -21.17
C LEU A 210 -1.04 -7.61 -22.27
N CYS A 211 0.04 -8.32 -21.91
CA CYS A 211 0.97 -8.96 -22.83
C CYS A 211 0.31 -10.08 -23.63
N ILE A 212 -0.60 -10.84 -23.02
CA ILE A 212 -1.39 -11.85 -23.74
C ILE A 212 -2.33 -11.12 -24.69
N ALA A 213 -3.23 -10.25 -24.23
CA ALA A 213 -4.19 -9.53 -25.07
C ALA A 213 -3.51 -8.90 -26.30
N ALA A 214 -2.33 -8.34 -26.12
CA ALA A 214 -1.45 -7.82 -27.14
C ALA A 214 -1.05 -8.81 -28.26
N LEU A 215 -0.69 -10.05 -27.91
CA LEU A 215 -0.33 -11.11 -28.88
C LEU A 215 -1.51 -11.52 -29.75
N TRP A 216 -2.74 -11.34 -29.25
CA TRP A 216 -3.97 -11.73 -29.94
C TRP A 216 -4.55 -10.64 -30.85
N VAL A 217 -3.91 -9.47 -30.96
CA VAL A 217 -4.37 -8.41 -31.86
C VAL A 217 -3.58 -8.41 -33.19
N PRO A 218 -4.21 -8.81 -34.31
CA PRO A 218 -3.57 -8.76 -35.62
C PRO A 218 -3.59 -7.32 -36.16
N ALA A 219 -2.57 -6.52 -35.82
CA ALA A 219 -2.26 -5.25 -36.48
C ALA A 219 -0.81 -4.84 -36.21
N ARG A 220 -0.05 -4.54 -37.28
CA ARG A 220 1.36 -4.10 -37.20
C ARG A 220 1.54 -2.81 -36.37
N SER A 221 0.51 -1.96 -36.30
CA SER A 221 0.49 -0.74 -35.49
C SER A 221 0.48 -1.02 -33.98
N ARG A 222 -0.24 -2.06 -33.53
CA ARG A 222 -0.37 -2.38 -32.09
C ARG A 222 0.84 -3.07 -31.50
N ARG A 223 1.71 -3.71 -32.31
CA ARG A 223 2.97 -4.29 -31.81
C ARG A 223 3.86 -3.26 -31.12
N ARG A 224 3.99 -2.05 -31.67
CA ARG A 224 4.81 -0.98 -31.07
C ARG A 224 4.31 -0.57 -29.69
N GLU A 225 2.99 -0.52 -29.53
CA GLU A 225 2.36 -0.12 -28.28
C GLU A 225 2.61 -1.16 -27.19
N VAL A 226 2.50 -2.44 -27.53
CA VAL A 226 2.77 -3.57 -26.63
C VAL A 226 4.23 -3.62 -26.24
N LEU A 227 5.13 -3.47 -27.22
CA LEU A 227 6.56 -3.42 -26.98
C LEU A 227 6.96 -2.29 -26.05
N SER A 228 6.17 -1.20 -25.98
CA SER A 228 6.44 -0.12 -25.02
C SER A 228 6.12 -0.52 -23.58
N ILE A 229 5.02 -1.24 -23.33
CA ILE A 229 4.66 -1.73 -21.99
C ILE A 229 5.62 -2.85 -21.57
N VAL A 230 5.85 -3.83 -22.45
CA VAL A 230 6.81 -4.93 -22.20
C VAL A 230 8.21 -4.38 -22.00
N GLY A 231 8.64 -3.47 -22.88
CA GLY A 231 9.93 -2.79 -22.77
C GLY A 231 10.04 -2.01 -21.46
N GLY A 232 8.97 -1.37 -21.02
CA GLY A 232 8.88 -0.73 -19.70
C GLY A 232 9.08 -1.69 -18.54
N LEU A 233 8.42 -2.84 -18.53
CA LEU A 233 8.59 -3.87 -17.50
C LEU A 233 10.01 -4.43 -17.46
N VAL A 234 10.55 -4.77 -18.63
CA VAL A 234 11.92 -5.28 -18.75
C VAL A 234 12.91 -4.20 -18.30
N ALA A 235 12.74 -2.96 -18.74
CA ALA A 235 13.58 -1.84 -18.31
C ALA A 235 13.48 -1.60 -16.80
N GLY A 236 12.27 -1.63 -16.22
CA GLY A 236 12.06 -1.50 -14.78
C GLY A 236 12.78 -2.60 -13.99
N GLY A 237 12.63 -3.86 -14.41
CA GLY A 237 13.34 -5.00 -13.81
C GLY A 237 14.86 -4.92 -13.97
N LEU A 238 15.35 -4.49 -15.13
CA LEU A 238 16.78 -4.29 -15.37
C LEU A 238 17.33 -3.14 -14.54
N ILE A 239 16.65 -1.99 -14.47
CA ILE A 239 17.06 -0.86 -13.63
C ILE A 239 17.12 -1.31 -12.16
N TRP A 240 16.09 -2.03 -11.70
CA TRP A 240 16.07 -2.58 -10.36
C TRP A 240 17.28 -3.47 -10.08
N TRP A 241 17.55 -4.42 -10.99
CA TRP A 241 18.66 -5.35 -10.88
C TRP A 241 20.03 -4.67 -10.97
N LEU A 242 20.20 -3.68 -11.84
CA LEU A 242 21.44 -2.91 -11.97
C LEU A 242 21.69 -2.06 -10.72
N VAL A 243 20.68 -1.32 -10.27
CA VAL A 243 20.82 -0.42 -9.11
C VAL A 243 21.06 -1.24 -7.85
N TRP A 244 20.25 -2.25 -7.56
CA TRP A 244 20.34 -2.94 -6.28
C TRP A 244 21.23 -4.18 -6.33
N GLY A 245 21.27 -4.89 -7.45
CA GLY A 245 22.00 -6.15 -7.58
C GLY A 245 23.49 -5.92 -7.76
N LEU A 246 23.87 -4.86 -8.48
CA LEU A 246 25.28 -4.52 -8.68
C LEU A 246 25.81 -3.57 -7.60
N VAL A 247 25.06 -2.53 -7.23
CA VAL A 247 25.57 -1.53 -6.27
C VAL A 247 25.49 -2.04 -4.83
N GLN A 248 24.47 -2.83 -4.47
CA GLN A 248 24.19 -3.25 -3.09
C GLN A 248 23.81 -4.73 -2.97
N PRO A 249 24.66 -5.68 -3.46
CA PRO A 249 24.35 -7.11 -3.41
C PRO A 249 24.08 -7.61 -1.97
N GLY A 250 24.78 -7.05 -0.98
CA GLY A 250 24.55 -7.38 0.43
C GLY A 250 23.15 -7.01 0.91
N GLY A 251 22.59 -5.89 0.45
CA GLY A 251 21.22 -5.49 0.76
C GLY A 251 20.19 -6.45 0.17
N MET A 252 20.38 -6.90 -1.07
CA MET A 252 19.52 -7.93 -1.68
C MET A 252 19.58 -9.25 -0.91
N VAL A 253 20.77 -9.71 -0.52
CA VAL A 253 20.92 -10.94 0.27
C VAL A 253 20.22 -10.81 1.62
N ARG A 254 20.34 -9.66 2.30
CA ARG A 254 19.59 -9.40 3.55
C ARG A 254 18.09 -9.46 3.33
N MET A 255 17.56 -8.78 2.32
CA MET A 255 16.13 -8.81 2.01
C MET A 255 15.63 -10.20 1.64
N LEU A 256 16.39 -10.95 0.84
CA LEU A 256 16.06 -12.34 0.51
C LEU A 256 16.09 -13.22 1.78
N SER A 257 17.08 -13.03 2.64
CA SER A 257 17.18 -13.74 3.92
C SER A 257 16.05 -13.36 4.89
N PHE A 258 15.55 -12.13 4.83
CA PHE A 258 14.38 -11.71 5.59
C PHE A 258 13.17 -12.53 5.15
N TYR A 259 12.87 -12.59 3.85
CA TYR A 259 11.71 -13.33 3.34
C TYR A 259 11.85 -14.86 3.41
N THR A 260 13.06 -15.41 3.32
CA THR A 260 13.30 -16.87 3.32
C THR A 260 13.71 -17.41 4.69
N GLY A 261 14.03 -16.52 5.64
CA GLY A 261 14.60 -16.88 6.92
C GLY A 261 13.59 -17.58 7.83
N PRO A 262 14.08 -18.38 8.80
CA PRO A 262 13.22 -19.10 9.74
C PRO A 262 12.34 -18.18 10.59
N ARG A 263 12.70 -16.90 10.73
CA ARG A 263 11.90 -15.88 11.44
C ARG A 263 10.52 -15.66 10.81
N TRP A 264 10.39 -15.89 9.49
CA TRP A 264 9.13 -15.81 8.76
C TRP A 264 8.42 -17.15 8.61
N ARG A 265 8.93 -18.23 9.22
CA ARG A 265 8.11 -19.44 9.38
C ARG A 265 6.89 -18.99 10.16
N PRO A 266 5.68 -19.09 9.58
CA PRO A 266 4.49 -18.69 10.29
C PRO A 266 4.51 -19.43 11.63
N MET A 267 4.14 -18.77 12.71
CA MET A 267 3.98 -19.38 14.04
C MET A 267 2.89 -20.49 14.06
N ASN A 268 2.58 -21.08 12.91
CA ASN A 268 1.75 -22.25 12.66
C ASN A 268 2.25 -23.53 13.34
N GLY A 269 3.41 -23.51 14.01
CA GLY A 269 3.91 -24.65 14.77
C GLY A 269 3.24 -24.87 16.13
N GLY A 270 2.45 -23.93 16.65
CA GLY A 270 1.91 -24.03 18.02
C GLY A 270 0.46 -23.62 18.26
N SER A 271 -0.22 -22.98 17.31
CA SER A 271 -1.55 -22.38 17.54
C SER A 271 -2.67 -22.89 16.64
N ALA A 272 -2.39 -23.72 15.63
CA ALA A 272 -3.44 -24.37 14.84
C ALA A 272 -4.23 -25.43 15.61
N SER A 273 -3.71 -25.92 16.75
CA SER A 273 -4.44 -26.83 17.65
C SER A 273 -5.61 -26.14 18.37
N TRP A 274 -5.51 -24.85 18.69
CA TRP A 274 -6.54 -24.13 19.45
C TRP A 274 -7.81 -23.80 18.64
N LEU A 275 -7.72 -23.72 17.32
CA LEU A 275 -8.88 -23.43 16.44
C LEU A 275 -9.75 -24.65 16.14
N PHE A 276 -9.27 -25.87 16.39
CA PHE A 276 -10.04 -27.11 16.24
C PHE A 276 -10.18 -27.93 17.54
N SER A 277 -9.50 -27.57 18.63
CA SER A 277 -9.75 -28.13 19.95
C SER A 277 -10.81 -27.33 20.72
N GLY A 278 -11.92 -26.98 20.07
CA GLY A 278 -13.18 -26.65 20.73
C GLY A 278 -13.79 -27.88 21.39
N ARG A 279 -13.01 -28.58 22.22
CA ARG A 279 -13.54 -29.55 23.16
C ARG A 279 -14.09 -28.72 24.31
N LEU A 280 -15.42 -28.64 24.36
CA LEU A 280 -16.19 -28.22 25.53
C LEU A 280 -15.83 -29.16 26.69
N GLU A 281 -14.66 -28.97 27.31
CA GLU A 281 -14.40 -29.52 28.63
C GLU A 281 -15.21 -28.67 29.61
N ALA A 282 -16.39 -29.18 29.94
CA ALA A 282 -17.12 -28.81 31.13
C ALA A 282 -16.15 -28.93 32.32
N GLY A 283 -15.63 -27.78 32.75
CA GLY A 283 -14.74 -27.73 33.90
C GLY A 283 -15.47 -28.24 35.15
N PRO A 284 -14.87 -29.15 35.93
CA PRO A 284 -15.44 -29.55 37.20
C PRO A 284 -15.36 -28.36 38.16
N SER A 285 -16.50 -28.03 38.77
CA SER A 285 -16.64 -27.04 39.82
C SER A 285 -15.77 -27.39 41.03
N SER A 286 -14.55 -26.87 41.09
CA SER A 286 -13.75 -26.87 42.32
C SER A 286 -13.81 -25.48 42.96
N ARG A 287 -14.77 -25.33 43.88
CA ARG A 287 -14.76 -24.27 44.90
C ARG A 287 -13.49 -24.42 45.73
N SER A 288 -12.48 -23.60 45.47
CA SER A 288 -11.45 -23.29 46.47
C SER A 288 -11.77 -21.92 47.05
N ARG A 289 -12.22 -21.92 48.32
CA ARG A 289 -12.34 -20.71 49.13
C ARG A 289 -10.93 -20.25 49.48
N HIS A 290 -10.47 -19.18 48.85
CA HIS A 290 -9.40 -18.36 49.43
C HIS A 290 -10.03 -17.17 50.14
N THR A 291 -10.19 -17.35 51.46
CA THR A 291 -10.39 -16.26 52.41
C THR A 291 -9.08 -15.51 52.58
N SER A 292 -8.88 -14.45 51.79
CA SER A 292 -7.92 -13.40 52.12
C SER A 292 -8.59 -12.38 53.04
N ARG A 293 -8.18 -12.38 54.30
CA ARG A 293 -8.49 -11.31 55.27
C ARG A 293 -7.90 -10.01 54.75
N CYS A 294 -8.74 -9.04 54.38
CA CYS A 294 -8.32 -7.64 54.29
C CYS A 294 -8.34 -7.04 55.69
N ALA A 295 -7.15 -6.79 56.24
CA ALA A 295 -6.98 -5.88 57.36
C ALA A 295 -7.14 -4.45 56.85
N THR A 296 -8.22 -3.80 57.25
CA THR A 296 -8.42 -2.36 57.09
C THR A 296 -7.43 -1.63 58.01
N SER A 297 -6.44 -0.96 57.44
CA SER A 297 -5.76 0.14 58.11
C SER A 297 -5.95 1.41 57.30
N SER A 298 -6.63 2.35 57.94
CA SER A 298 -6.89 3.70 57.48
C SER A 298 -5.60 4.51 57.44
N SER A 299 -5.15 4.92 56.26
CA SER A 299 -4.45 6.21 56.15
C SER A 299 -4.56 6.75 54.74
N SER A 300 -4.99 8.00 54.68
CA SER A 300 -5.22 8.83 53.51
C SER A 300 -3.91 9.31 52.90
N ARG A 301 -3.42 8.66 51.83
CA ARG A 301 -2.48 9.24 50.86
C ARG A 301 -2.71 8.67 49.46
N PRO A 302 -2.59 9.49 48.39
CA PRO A 302 -2.72 9.03 47.01
C PRO A 302 -1.51 8.15 46.61
N PRO A 303 -1.69 7.15 45.72
CA PRO A 303 -0.62 6.25 45.33
C PRO A 303 0.40 6.95 44.43
N LEU A 304 1.63 7.07 44.93
CA LEU A 304 2.81 7.34 44.12
C LEU A 304 3.08 6.12 43.22
N LEU A 305 3.29 6.37 41.92
CA LEU A 305 3.74 5.39 40.94
C LEU A 305 5.01 4.69 41.42
N CYS A 306 4.89 3.41 41.80
CA CYS A 306 6.01 2.52 42.06
C CYS A 306 6.70 2.19 40.72
N TRP A 307 7.80 2.88 40.45
CA TRP A 307 8.78 2.47 39.45
C TRP A 307 9.52 1.23 39.99
N GLN A 308 9.15 0.05 39.51
CA GLN A 308 9.94 -1.16 39.75
C GLN A 308 11.25 -1.05 38.96
N ARG A 309 12.35 -0.73 39.67
CA ARG A 309 13.71 -0.90 39.13
C ARG A 309 13.95 -2.40 38.89
N PRO A 310 14.44 -2.83 37.71
CA PRO A 310 14.89 -4.19 37.51
C PRO A 310 16.10 -4.47 38.41
N SER A 311 15.92 -5.28 39.45
CA SER A 311 16.97 -5.74 40.35
C SER A 311 17.71 -6.93 39.75
N SER A 312 18.50 -6.72 38.71
CA SER A 312 19.45 -7.75 38.20
C SER A 312 20.54 -7.16 37.30
N CYS A 313 21.37 -6.28 37.86
CA CYS A 313 22.71 -6.03 37.32
C CYS A 313 23.72 -6.15 38.47
N ARG A 314 24.09 -7.40 38.78
CA ARG A 314 25.23 -7.69 39.65
C ARG A 314 26.51 -7.41 38.87
N ARG A 315 27.35 -6.54 39.44
CA ARG A 315 28.75 -6.35 39.05
C ARG A 315 29.50 -7.66 39.23
N GLY A 316 30.11 -8.17 38.16
CA GLY A 316 31.07 -9.27 38.24
C GLY A 316 31.26 -9.95 36.89
N GLY A 317 32.38 -9.67 36.23
CA GLY A 317 32.85 -10.41 35.06
C GLY A 317 32.82 -9.60 33.77
N MET A 318 34.01 -9.39 33.20
CA MET A 318 34.20 -8.93 31.83
C MET A 318 33.61 -9.99 30.87
N GLY A 319 32.35 -9.85 30.52
CA GLY A 319 31.67 -10.61 29.48
C GLY A 319 30.67 -9.67 28.84
N GLY A 320 30.90 -9.34 27.56
CA GLY A 320 30.13 -8.33 26.85
C GLY A 320 28.62 -8.59 26.92
N CYS A 321 27.86 -7.57 27.34
CA CYS A 321 26.42 -7.58 27.18
C CYS A 321 26.09 -7.62 25.68
N PRO A 322 25.35 -8.63 25.18
CA PRO A 322 24.88 -8.62 23.81
C PRO A 322 23.96 -7.40 23.61
N GLY A 323 24.13 -6.74 22.47
CA GLY A 323 23.58 -5.43 22.14
C GLY A 323 22.13 -5.25 22.59
N VAL A 324 21.94 -4.36 23.56
CA VAL A 324 20.63 -3.80 23.87
C VAL A 324 20.17 -3.06 22.62
N ASN A 325 19.22 -3.66 21.91
CA ASN A 325 18.59 -3.08 20.75
C ASN A 325 17.94 -1.75 21.18
N ARG A 326 18.45 -0.62 20.67
CA ARG A 326 18.09 0.73 21.09
C ARG A 326 16.76 1.19 20.47
N TYR A 327 15.78 0.29 20.44
CA TYR A 327 14.42 0.51 19.95
C TYR A 327 13.42 0.13 21.05
N SER A 328 13.44 0.84 22.17
CA SER A 328 12.37 0.74 23.17
C SER A 328 11.76 2.11 23.37
N HIS A 329 10.47 2.19 23.00
CA HIS A 329 9.54 3.29 23.28
C HIS A 329 9.73 4.59 22.49
N TRP A 330 9.34 4.54 21.21
CA TRP A 330 8.62 5.66 20.61
C TRP A 330 7.19 5.19 20.39
N SER A 331 6.32 5.49 21.35
CA SER A 331 4.88 5.51 21.11
C SER A 331 4.61 6.68 20.17
N TRP A 332 4.07 6.38 18.99
CA TRP A 332 3.51 7.36 18.06
C TRP A 332 2.34 8.11 18.69
#